data_AF-A0A0F2LAW2-F1
#
_entry.id   AF-A0A0F2LAW2-F1
#
_cell.length_a   1.000
_cell.length_b   1.000
_cell.length_c   1.000
_cell.angle_alpha   90.00
_cell.angle_beta   90.00
_cell.angle_gamma   90.00
#
_symmetry.space_group_name_H-M   'P 1'
#
loop_
_entity.id
_entity.type
_entity.pdbx_description
1 polymer ?
#
loop_
_entity_poly.entity_id
_entity_poly.type
_entity_poly.pdbx_seq_one_letter_code
_entity_poly.pdbx_strand_id
1 'polypeptide(L)'
;MDCLGLTLYPSLVLTLVERRGGLFIKAFGARRGADVGEDPELSGRWFSPWRYVGDVDPRLEDGVRALLDIYGDCLGLAISPSDRDLLFVAAFLTQNTQYHTNVLRWTRALFSRTEDLRAMAEEAPRVGGSYQLKRLPAAIRAYLELRPRDRQGLLQVPGVGPKTADLLLLFTGDVAAAPVDKHFLRVAPRIGLSGEPPRAELCRRFNCGTCPLANRCLRAIAERRLGRLAGWVQTASYLLDKGITPANFSRMRR
;
A
#
# COMPACT_ATOMS: atom_id res chain seq x y z
N MET A 1 -16.63 -5.24 16.21
CA MET A 1 -15.41 -4.51 15.82
C MET A 1 -15.24 -4.68 14.31
N ASP A 2 -15.05 -3.61 13.54
CA ASP A 2 -15.00 -3.67 12.07
C ASP A 2 -13.55 -3.88 11.57
N CYS A 3 -13.03 -5.09 11.74
CA CYS A 3 -11.65 -5.44 11.39
C CYS A 3 -11.40 -5.45 9.87
N LEU A 4 -12.40 -5.85 9.09
CA LEU A 4 -12.31 -5.79 7.63
C LEU A 4 -12.20 -4.34 7.15
N GLY A 5 -13.06 -3.45 7.64
CA GLY A 5 -12.96 -2.03 7.32
C GLY A 5 -11.64 -1.41 7.76
N LEU A 6 -11.12 -1.78 8.95
CA LEU A 6 -9.82 -1.31 9.44
C LEU A 6 -8.67 -1.76 8.52
N THR A 7 -8.70 -3.01 8.06
CA THR A 7 -7.70 -3.59 7.15
C THR A 7 -7.75 -2.96 5.76
N LEU A 8 -8.96 -2.69 5.26
CA LEU A 8 -9.13 -2.05 3.95
C LEU A 8 -8.77 -0.56 4.00
N TYR A 9 -8.95 0.13 5.13
CA TYR A 9 -8.77 1.58 5.24
C TYR A 9 -7.43 2.09 4.67
N PRO A 10 -6.25 1.57 5.07
CA PRO A 10 -4.97 1.98 4.50
C PRO A 10 -4.63 1.26 3.18
N SER A 11 -5.42 0.27 2.76
CA SER A 11 -5.09 -0.61 1.64
C SER A 11 -5.51 -0.06 0.28
N LEU A 12 -4.68 -0.27 -0.75
CA LEU A 12 -5.05 0.00 -2.14
C LEU A 12 -6.24 -0.86 -2.61
N VAL A 13 -6.49 -2.01 -1.99
CA VAL A 13 -7.66 -2.85 -2.28
C VAL A 13 -8.96 -2.08 -2.07
N LEU A 14 -8.99 -1.07 -1.20
CA LEU A 14 -10.15 -0.20 -1.01
C LEU A 14 -10.60 0.52 -2.29
N THR A 15 -9.69 0.74 -3.25
CA THR A 15 -10.02 1.34 -4.56
C THR A 15 -10.83 0.40 -5.46
N LEU A 16 -10.81 -0.91 -5.18
CA LEU A 16 -11.43 -1.94 -5.99
C LEU A 16 -12.79 -2.39 -5.44
N VAL A 17 -13.22 -1.83 -4.31
CA VAL A 17 -14.38 -2.30 -3.55
C VAL A 17 -15.35 -1.17 -3.24
N GLU A 18 -16.60 -1.53 -3.02
CA GLU A 18 -17.66 -0.63 -2.60
C GLU A 18 -18.44 -1.25 -1.45
N ARG A 19 -19.15 -0.41 -0.69
CA ARG A 19 -19.99 -0.88 0.40
C ARG A 19 -21.43 -1.03 -0.08
N ARG A 20 -22.00 -2.23 0.03
CA ARG A 20 -23.41 -2.52 -0.30
C ARG A 20 -24.04 -3.33 0.84
N GLY A 21 -25.16 -2.85 1.39
CA GLY A 21 -25.88 -3.57 2.45
C GLY A 21 -25.03 -3.87 3.70
N GLY A 22 -24.02 -3.06 4.00
CA GLY A 22 -23.10 -3.28 5.12
C GLY A 22 -21.84 -4.09 4.77
N LEU A 23 -21.85 -4.86 3.69
CA LEU A 23 -20.75 -5.67 3.18
C LEU A 23 -19.81 -4.88 2.27
N PHE A 24 -18.58 -5.36 2.11
CA PHE A 24 -17.65 -4.88 1.09
C PHE A 24 -17.70 -5.82 -0.11
N ILE A 25 -18.06 -5.29 -1.27
CA ILE A 25 -18.20 -6.05 -2.51
C ILE A 25 -17.14 -5.60 -3.50
N LYS A 26 -16.53 -6.54 -4.22
CA LYS A 26 -15.58 -6.28 -5.30
C LYS A 26 -16.28 -5.56 -6.45
N ALA A 27 -15.97 -4.27 -6.63
CA ALA A 27 -16.60 -3.42 -7.64
C ALA A 27 -15.85 -3.44 -8.98
N PHE A 28 -14.52 -3.58 -8.94
CA PHE A 28 -13.65 -3.51 -10.11
C PHE A 28 -12.64 -4.65 -10.14
N GLY A 29 -12.23 -5.04 -11.35
CA GLY A 29 -11.20 -6.05 -11.58
C GLY A 29 -11.71 -7.50 -11.51
N ALA A 30 -10.78 -8.41 -11.28
CA ALA A 30 -11.04 -9.84 -11.18
C ALA A 30 -12.02 -10.15 -10.04
N ARG A 31 -12.87 -11.17 -10.25
CA ARG A 31 -13.89 -11.62 -9.29
C ARG A 31 -14.88 -10.52 -8.87
N ARG A 32 -15.23 -9.60 -9.79
CA ARG A 32 -16.28 -8.59 -9.56
C ARG A 32 -17.56 -9.22 -9.01
N GLY A 33 -18.14 -8.61 -7.99
CA GLY A 33 -19.32 -9.10 -7.27
C GLY A 33 -19.00 -9.99 -6.06
N ALA A 34 -17.75 -10.43 -5.88
CA ALA A 34 -17.36 -11.23 -4.73
C ALA A 34 -17.50 -10.46 -3.41
N ASP A 35 -17.91 -11.18 -2.35
CA ASP A 35 -17.82 -10.69 -0.99
C ASP A 35 -16.35 -10.68 -0.55
N VAL A 36 -15.83 -9.49 -0.29
CA VAL A 36 -14.46 -9.26 0.16
C VAL A 36 -14.21 -9.92 1.51
N GLY A 37 -15.23 -10.00 2.36
CA GLY A 37 -15.14 -10.62 3.68
C GLY A 37 -14.87 -12.12 3.63
N GLU A 38 -15.28 -12.80 2.57
CA GLU A 38 -15.11 -14.25 2.42
C GLU A 38 -13.79 -14.62 1.73
N ASP A 39 -13.20 -13.73 0.96
CA ASP A 39 -11.93 -13.94 0.27
C ASP A 39 -10.73 -13.68 1.20
N PRO A 40 -9.88 -14.68 1.52
CA PRO A 40 -8.76 -14.49 2.44
C PRO A 40 -7.75 -13.42 2.00
N GLU A 41 -7.49 -13.28 0.70
CA GLU A 41 -6.53 -12.31 0.15
C GLU A 41 -7.10 -10.90 0.21
N LEU A 42 -8.34 -10.71 -0.27
CA LEU A 42 -8.99 -9.40 -0.31
C LEU A 42 -9.34 -8.90 1.09
N SER A 43 -9.72 -9.79 2.01
CA SER A 43 -9.96 -9.45 3.43
C SER A 43 -8.68 -9.21 4.22
N GLY A 44 -7.54 -9.73 3.73
CA GLY A 44 -6.27 -9.71 4.43
C GLY A 44 -6.12 -10.77 5.53
N ARG A 45 -7.10 -11.68 5.70
CA ARG A 45 -7.08 -12.76 6.70
C ARG A 45 -6.02 -13.83 6.43
N TRP A 46 -5.50 -13.89 5.21
CA TRP A 46 -4.37 -14.77 4.87
C TRP A 46 -3.09 -14.45 5.65
N PHE A 47 -2.94 -13.19 6.11
CA PHE A 47 -1.76 -12.73 6.83
C PHE A 47 -2.07 -12.51 8.32
N SER A 48 -1.42 -13.28 9.18
CA SER A 48 -1.48 -13.13 10.64
C SER A 48 -0.12 -12.62 11.14
N PRO A 49 -0.03 -11.39 11.68
CA PRO A 49 1.25 -10.80 12.08
C PRO A 49 1.93 -11.59 13.22
N TRP A 50 1.15 -12.21 14.10
CA TRP A 50 1.66 -13.08 15.17
C TRP A 50 2.54 -14.25 14.68
N ARG A 51 2.38 -14.70 13.42
CA ARG A 51 3.18 -15.80 12.86
C ARG A 51 4.61 -15.40 12.50
N TYR A 52 4.89 -14.09 12.44
CA TYR A 52 6.14 -13.54 11.92
C TYR A 52 6.91 -12.73 12.97
N VAL A 53 6.52 -12.82 14.25
CA VAL A 53 7.24 -12.15 15.35
C VAL A 53 8.70 -12.60 15.41
N GLY A 54 8.98 -13.88 15.12
CA GLY A 54 10.34 -14.41 15.10
C GLY A 54 11.25 -13.87 13.98
N ASP A 55 10.70 -13.15 12.99
CA ASP A 55 11.51 -12.48 11.96
C ASP A 55 12.07 -11.12 12.44
N VAL A 56 11.57 -10.61 13.56
CA VAL A 56 11.89 -9.27 14.06
C VAL A 56 13.23 -9.29 14.78
N ASP A 57 14.08 -8.30 14.50
CA ASP A 57 15.30 -8.05 15.25
C ASP A 57 14.96 -7.85 16.75
N PRO A 58 15.62 -8.57 17.69
CA PRO A 58 15.29 -8.53 19.11
C PRO A 58 15.23 -7.11 19.72
N ARG A 59 16.01 -6.17 19.17
CA ARG A 59 16.02 -4.77 19.66
C ARG A 59 14.77 -3.98 19.27
N LEU A 60 13.90 -4.54 18.43
CA LEU A 60 12.63 -3.94 17.98
C LEU A 60 11.41 -4.64 18.60
N GLU A 61 11.60 -5.74 19.33
CA GLU A 61 10.51 -6.58 19.84
C GLU A 61 9.49 -5.79 20.66
N ASP A 62 9.93 -4.96 21.61
CA ASP A 62 9.04 -4.17 22.45
C ASP A 62 8.16 -3.21 21.63
N GLY A 63 8.78 -2.52 20.67
CA GLY A 63 8.07 -1.57 19.80
C GLY A 63 7.07 -2.26 18.87
N VAL A 64 7.44 -3.43 18.33
CA VAL A 64 6.55 -4.23 17.48
C VAL A 64 5.44 -4.88 18.31
N ARG A 65 5.73 -5.36 19.52
CA ARG A 65 4.74 -5.93 20.45
C ARG A 65 3.69 -4.90 20.83
N ALA A 66 4.07 -3.65 21.08
CA ALA A 66 3.10 -2.58 21.31
C ALA A 66 2.13 -2.37 20.12
N LEU A 67 2.58 -2.56 18.88
CA LEU A 67 1.68 -2.54 17.71
C LEU A 67 0.80 -3.79 17.65
N LEU A 68 1.35 -4.97 17.94
CA LEU A 68 0.61 -6.23 17.96
C LEU A 68 -0.50 -6.22 19.02
N ASP A 69 -0.24 -5.68 20.21
CA ASP A 69 -1.24 -5.59 21.27
C ASP A 69 -2.43 -4.70 20.87
N ILE A 70 -2.21 -3.69 20.01
CA ILE A 70 -3.27 -2.80 19.52
C ILE A 70 -3.98 -3.38 18.30
N TYR A 71 -3.25 -3.96 17.36
CA TYR A 71 -3.76 -4.27 16.01
C TYR A 71 -3.71 -5.76 15.64
N GLY A 72 -2.92 -6.58 16.33
CA GLY A 72 -2.53 -7.93 15.91
C GLY A 72 -3.69 -8.89 15.66
N ASP A 73 -4.77 -8.75 16.42
CA ASP A 73 -5.94 -9.63 16.32
C ASP A 73 -6.99 -9.14 15.30
N CYS A 74 -6.79 -7.97 14.69
CA CYS A 74 -7.80 -7.30 13.87
C CYS A 74 -7.28 -6.81 12.52
N LEU A 75 -6.04 -6.32 12.44
CA LEU A 75 -5.44 -5.78 11.23
C LEU A 75 -4.76 -6.89 10.42
N GLY A 76 -5.27 -7.18 9.23
CA GLY A 76 -4.61 -8.05 8.24
C GLY A 76 -3.81 -7.26 7.20
N LEU A 77 -3.48 -7.92 6.08
CA LEU A 77 -2.92 -7.29 4.88
C LEU A 77 -3.76 -7.61 3.65
N ALA A 78 -4.73 -6.77 3.31
CA ALA A 78 -5.54 -6.97 2.10
C ALA A 78 -4.68 -6.79 0.84
N ILE A 79 -4.63 -7.79 -0.04
CA ILE A 79 -3.90 -7.78 -1.31
C ILE A 79 -4.81 -8.15 -2.48
N SER A 80 -4.42 -7.80 -3.71
CA SER A 80 -5.13 -8.26 -4.92
C SER A 80 -4.15 -8.49 -6.08
N PRO A 81 -3.35 -9.59 -6.05
CA PRO A 81 -2.33 -9.86 -7.07
C PRO A 81 -2.90 -9.91 -8.50
N SER A 82 -4.12 -10.43 -8.67
CA SER A 82 -4.82 -10.51 -9.96
C SER A 82 -5.18 -9.14 -10.55
N ASP A 83 -5.21 -8.08 -9.74
CA ASP A 83 -5.57 -6.72 -10.15
C ASP A 83 -4.38 -5.76 -10.17
N ARG A 84 -3.17 -6.30 -10.35
CA ARG A 84 -1.91 -5.54 -10.35
C ARG A 84 -1.98 -4.27 -11.20
N ASP A 85 -2.61 -4.32 -12.37
CA ASP A 85 -2.73 -3.19 -13.30
C ASP A 85 -3.59 -2.05 -12.70
N LEU A 86 -4.74 -2.39 -12.10
CA LEU A 86 -5.60 -1.41 -11.40
C LEU A 86 -4.90 -0.87 -10.15
N LEU A 87 -4.22 -1.73 -9.40
CA LEU A 87 -3.44 -1.35 -8.23
C LEU A 87 -2.25 -0.45 -8.59
N PHE A 88 -1.63 -0.61 -9.75
CA PHE A 88 -0.59 0.31 -10.25
C PHE A 88 -1.15 1.72 -10.43
N VAL A 89 -2.32 1.84 -11.08
CA VAL A 89 -2.99 3.14 -11.26
C VAL A 89 -3.35 3.76 -9.91
N ALA A 90 -3.94 2.98 -9.01
CA ALA A 90 -4.26 3.43 -7.65
C ALA A 90 -3.01 3.92 -6.90
N ALA A 91 -1.93 3.12 -6.89
CA ALA A 91 -0.66 3.46 -6.25
C ALA A 91 -0.07 4.76 -6.82
N PHE A 92 -0.08 4.93 -8.14
CA PHE A 92 0.43 6.12 -8.81
C PHE A 92 -0.35 7.38 -8.40
N LEU A 93 -1.67 7.29 -8.30
CA LEU A 93 -2.52 8.42 -7.93
C LEU A 93 -2.39 8.84 -6.45
N THR A 94 -1.79 8.02 -5.58
CA THR A 94 -1.57 8.37 -4.15
C THR A 94 -0.54 9.47 -3.89
N GLN A 95 0.21 9.87 -4.91
CA GLN A 95 1.31 10.83 -4.76
C GLN A 95 0.81 12.20 -4.27
N ASN A 96 1.30 12.63 -3.11
CA ASN A 96 1.06 13.94 -2.49
C ASN A 96 -0.41 14.39 -2.50
N THR A 97 -1.31 13.47 -2.15
CA THR A 97 -2.75 13.76 -2.09
C THR A 97 -3.41 13.03 -0.92
N GLN A 98 -4.68 13.33 -0.69
CA GLN A 98 -5.50 12.66 0.31
C GLN A 98 -6.11 11.38 -0.27
N TYR A 99 -5.83 10.25 0.37
CA TYR A 99 -6.28 8.94 -0.09
C TYR A 99 -7.81 8.81 -0.10
N HIS A 100 -8.44 9.02 1.06
CA HIS A 100 -9.88 8.79 1.26
C HIS A 100 -10.82 9.78 0.55
N THR A 101 -10.28 10.88 0.02
CA THR A 101 -11.07 11.88 -0.73
C THR A 101 -10.71 11.84 -2.20
N ASN A 102 -9.49 12.26 -2.56
CA ASN A 102 -9.09 12.42 -3.95
C ASN A 102 -8.84 11.09 -4.65
N VAL A 103 -8.04 10.19 -4.06
CA VAL A 103 -7.66 8.93 -4.73
C VAL A 103 -8.88 8.03 -4.92
N LEU A 104 -9.69 7.82 -3.89
CA LEU A 104 -10.91 7.02 -4.00
C LEU A 104 -11.90 7.61 -5.01
N ARG A 105 -12.04 8.94 -5.07
CA ARG A 105 -12.90 9.58 -6.09
C ARG A 105 -12.37 9.37 -7.51
N TRP A 106 -11.07 9.61 -7.73
CA TRP A 106 -10.46 9.48 -9.06
C TRP A 106 -10.47 8.05 -9.57
N THR A 107 -10.09 7.09 -8.71
CA THR A 107 -10.10 5.66 -9.06
C THR A 107 -11.51 5.18 -9.37
N ARG A 108 -12.52 5.51 -8.55
CA ARG A 108 -13.93 5.19 -8.87
C ARG A 108 -14.38 5.78 -10.19
N ALA A 109 -14.10 7.06 -10.43
CA ALA A 109 -14.48 7.73 -11.68
C ALA A 109 -13.80 7.11 -12.91
N LEU A 110 -12.53 6.75 -12.79
CA LEU A 110 -11.75 6.16 -13.89
C LEU A 110 -12.15 4.71 -14.14
N PHE A 111 -12.19 3.87 -13.10
CA PHE A 111 -12.48 2.44 -13.20
C PHE A 111 -13.92 2.16 -13.65
N SER A 112 -14.85 3.08 -13.35
CA SER A 112 -16.22 2.99 -13.87
C SER A 112 -16.33 3.27 -15.37
N ARG A 113 -15.35 3.97 -15.96
CA ARG A 113 -15.31 4.23 -17.41
C ARG A 113 -14.64 3.09 -18.16
N THR A 114 -13.57 2.54 -17.59
CA THR A 114 -12.81 1.44 -18.21
C THR A 114 -11.89 0.79 -17.18
N GLU A 115 -11.62 -0.50 -17.35
CA GLU A 115 -10.58 -1.24 -16.62
C GLU A 115 -9.36 -1.58 -17.51
N ASP A 116 -9.40 -1.23 -18.80
CA ASP A 116 -8.26 -1.37 -19.71
C ASP A 116 -7.28 -0.21 -19.53
N LEU A 117 -6.01 -0.52 -19.29
CA LEU A 117 -4.98 0.50 -19.02
C LEU A 117 -4.80 1.48 -20.18
N ARG A 118 -4.86 1.04 -21.45
CA ARG A 118 -4.67 1.94 -22.60
C ARG A 118 -5.81 2.95 -22.66
N ALA A 119 -7.04 2.49 -22.50
CA ALA A 119 -8.20 3.36 -22.41
C ALA A 119 -8.14 4.28 -21.18
N MET A 120 -7.65 3.80 -20.03
CA MET A 120 -7.45 4.65 -18.85
C MET A 120 -6.47 5.79 -19.09
N ALA A 121 -5.41 5.56 -19.88
CA ALA A 121 -4.45 6.60 -20.22
C ALA A 121 -5.13 7.77 -20.98
N GLU A 122 -6.09 7.47 -21.85
CA GLU A 122 -6.85 8.50 -22.57
C GLU A 122 -7.91 9.18 -21.68
N GLU A 123 -8.53 8.43 -20.76
CA GLU A 123 -9.59 8.93 -19.88
C GLU A 123 -9.09 9.73 -18.68
N ALA A 124 -7.90 9.43 -18.15
CA ALA A 124 -7.41 10.01 -16.91
C ALA A 124 -7.42 11.55 -16.90
N PRO A 125 -6.96 12.27 -17.95
CA PRO A 125 -7.04 13.73 -17.99
C PRO A 125 -8.47 14.29 -17.96
N ARG A 126 -9.47 13.50 -18.40
CA ARG A 126 -10.90 13.86 -18.38
C ARG A 126 -11.56 13.63 -17.02
N VAL A 127 -10.93 12.88 -16.11
CA VAL A 127 -11.43 12.65 -14.75
C VAL A 127 -11.20 13.88 -13.86
N GLY A 128 -10.23 14.72 -14.18
CA GLY A 128 -9.99 15.98 -13.47
C GLY A 128 -8.63 16.61 -13.77
N GLY A 129 -8.46 17.88 -13.37
CA GLY A 129 -7.29 18.69 -13.72
C GLY A 129 -6.01 18.45 -12.89
N SER A 130 -5.99 17.44 -12.01
CA SER A 130 -4.86 17.19 -11.10
C SER A 130 -3.60 16.77 -11.87
N TYR A 131 -2.42 17.13 -11.35
CA TYR A 131 -1.16 16.79 -12.02
C TYR A 131 -0.95 15.27 -12.07
N GLN A 132 -1.47 14.51 -11.10
CA GLN A 132 -1.40 13.05 -11.06
C GLN A 132 -2.13 12.44 -12.26
N LEU A 133 -3.36 12.89 -12.51
CA LEU A 133 -4.17 12.44 -13.65
C LEU A 133 -3.55 12.85 -14.99
N LYS A 134 -2.96 14.04 -15.08
CA LYS A 134 -2.25 14.50 -16.29
C LYS A 134 -0.98 13.71 -16.60
N ARG A 135 -0.28 13.19 -15.58
CA ARG A 135 0.97 12.43 -15.74
C ARG A 135 0.76 10.93 -15.89
N LEU A 136 -0.39 10.42 -15.43
CA LEU A 136 -0.74 9.01 -15.49
C LEU A 136 -0.62 8.39 -16.90
N PRO A 137 -0.97 9.07 -18.03
CA PRO A 137 -0.89 8.47 -19.35
C PRO A 137 0.54 8.07 -19.74
N ALA A 138 1.53 8.94 -19.44
CA ALA A 138 2.93 8.64 -19.69
C ALA A 138 3.43 7.48 -18.82
N ALA A 139 3.01 7.43 -17.55
CA ALA A 139 3.35 6.33 -16.66
C ALA A 139 2.74 5.00 -17.10
N ILE A 140 1.48 4.98 -17.54
CA ILE A 140 0.81 3.79 -18.07
C ILE A 140 1.52 3.26 -19.31
N ARG A 141 1.85 4.13 -20.28
CA ARG A 141 2.55 3.70 -21.51
C ARG A 141 3.86 2.98 -21.18
N ALA A 142 4.70 3.61 -20.37
CA ALA A 142 5.96 3.02 -19.93
C ALA A 142 5.76 1.74 -19.09
N TYR A 143 4.72 1.69 -18.24
CA TYR A 143 4.40 0.48 -17.46
C TYR A 143 4.00 -0.70 -18.35
N LEU A 144 3.21 -0.44 -19.39
CA LEU A 144 2.80 -1.45 -20.37
C LEU A 144 3.97 -1.92 -21.26
N GLU A 145 4.91 -1.04 -21.56
CA GLU A 145 6.12 -1.35 -22.33
C GLU A 145 7.13 -2.15 -21.49
N LEU A 146 7.44 -1.69 -20.27
CA LEU A 146 8.45 -2.29 -19.40
C LEU A 146 7.97 -3.58 -18.71
N ARG A 147 6.66 -3.76 -18.52
CA ARG A 147 6.04 -4.88 -17.78
C ARG A 147 6.78 -5.23 -16.49
N PRO A 148 6.99 -4.26 -15.58
CA PRO A 148 7.89 -4.44 -14.46
C PRO A 148 7.38 -5.50 -13.47
N ARG A 149 8.23 -6.47 -13.16
CA ARG A 149 7.93 -7.56 -12.19
C ARG A 149 8.42 -7.23 -10.79
N ASP A 150 9.51 -6.47 -10.68
CA ASP A 150 10.17 -6.14 -9.44
C ASP A 150 10.22 -4.62 -9.18
N ARG A 151 10.81 -4.28 -8.03
CA ARG A 151 11.01 -2.89 -7.62
C ARG A 151 11.86 -2.08 -8.58
N GLN A 152 12.89 -2.67 -9.18
CA GLN A 152 13.80 -1.96 -10.08
C GLN A 152 13.12 -1.57 -11.38
N GLY A 153 12.40 -2.51 -12.00
CA GLY A 153 11.58 -2.23 -13.18
C GLY A 153 10.52 -1.16 -12.89
N LEU A 154 9.87 -1.21 -11.72
CA LEU A 154 8.88 -0.19 -11.33
C LEU A 154 9.50 1.20 -11.24
N LEU A 155 10.73 1.33 -10.75
CA LEU A 155 11.42 2.60 -10.61
C LEU A 155 11.89 3.22 -11.93
N GLN A 156 11.89 2.44 -13.02
CA GLN A 156 12.12 2.94 -14.38
C GLN A 156 10.87 3.61 -14.98
N VAL A 157 9.68 3.35 -14.42
CA VAL A 157 8.45 3.98 -14.90
C VAL A 157 8.44 5.48 -14.51
N PRO A 158 8.23 6.40 -15.46
CA PRO A 158 8.27 7.83 -15.19
C PRO A 158 7.22 8.23 -14.17
N GLY A 159 7.66 8.95 -13.13
CA GLY A 159 6.80 9.37 -12.04
C GLY A 159 6.53 8.31 -10.98
N VAL A 160 7.07 7.09 -11.10
CA VAL A 160 7.11 6.12 -10.02
C VAL A 160 8.35 6.37 -9.17
N GLY A 161 8.14 6.62 -7.88
CA GLY A 161 9.20 6.72 -6.88
C GLY A 161 9.21 5.52 -5.93
N PRO A 162 10.19 5.46 -5.00
CA PRO A 162 10.33 4.39 -4.01
C PRO A 162 9.02 4.01 -3.33
N LYS A 163 8.30 4.98 -2.76
CA LYS A 163 7.01 4.76 -2.08
C LYS A 163 5.98 4.11 -3.00
N THR A 164 5.83 4.59 -4.22
CA THR A 164 4.83 4.08 -5.17
C THR A 164 5.16 2.64 -5.60
N ALA A 165 6.43 2.35 -5.85
CA ALA A 165 6.88 1.00 -6.16
C ALA A 165 6.62 0.04 -4.98
N ASP A 166 7.04 0.43 -3.77
CA ASP A 166 6.84 -0.37 -2.56
C ASP A 166 5.34 -0.55 -2.23
N LEU A 167 4.48 0.44 -2.50
CA LEU A 167 3.02 0.32 -2.34
C LEU A 167 2.45 -0.77 -3.25
N LEU A 168 2.80 -0.74 -4.54
CA LEU A 168 2.31 -1.74 -5.48
C LEU A 168 2.78 -3.14 -5.10
N LEU A 169 4.06 -3.29 -4.70
CA LEU A 169 4.61 -4.57 -4.28
C LEU A 169 3.89 -5.12 -3.05
N LEU A 170 3.70 -4.30 -2.02
CA LEU A 170 2.97 -4.69 -0.81
C LEU A 170 1.56 -5.20 -1.14
N PHE A 171 0.79 -4.43 -1.91
CA PHE A 171 -0.59 -4.77 -2.23
C PHE A 171 -0.75 -5.83 -3.33
N THR A 172 0.37 -6.33 -3.88
CA THR A 172 0.40 -7.48 -4.81
C THR A 172 1.12 -8.71 -4.24
N GLY A 173 1.48 -8.69 -2.94
CA GLY A 173 1.90 -9.89 -2.20
C GLY A 173 3.29 -9.84 -1.57
N ASP A 174 4.10 -8.80 -1.81
CA ASP A 174 5.40 -8.67 -1.16
C ASP A 174 5.26 -8.05 0.25
N VAL A 175 5.10 -8.91 1.25
CA VAL A 175 4.91 -8.50 2.66
C VAL A 175 6.13 -7.79 3.26
N ALA A 176 7.31 -7.94 2.65
CA ALA A 176 8.53 -7.28 3.10
C ALA A 176 8.66 -5.86 2.53
N ALA A 177 7.86 -5.51 1.52
CA ALA A 177 7.80 -4.15 0.99
C ALA A 177 7.15 -3.20 2.01
N ALA A 178 7.93 -2.25 2.53
CA ALA A 178 7.47 -1.22 3.45
C ALA A 178 7.55 0.17 2.80
N PRO A 179 6.42 0.73 2.30
CA PRO A 179 6.38 2.07 1.75
C PRO A 179 6.78 3.13 2.77
N VAL A 180 7.94 3.76 2.57
CA VAL A 180 8.40 4.85 3.45
C VAL A 180 7.71 6.14 3.05
N ASP A 181 6.76 6.58 3.88
CA ASP A 181 6.10 7.85 3.75
C ASP A 181 6.20 8.70 5.02
N LYS A 182 5.57 9.87 5.03
CA LYS A 182 5.61 10.77 6.18
C LYS A 182 5.02 10.16 7.46
N HIS A 183 4.06 9.24 7.35
CA HIS A 183 3.45 8.59 8.51
C HIS A 183 4.43 7.58 9.10
N PHE A 184 5.03 6.75 8.25
CA PHE A 184 6.03 5.79 8.70
C PHE A 184 7.28 6.48 9.26
N LEU A 185 7.75 7.58 8.66
CA LEU A 185 8.86 8.37 9.19
C LEU A 185 8.60 8.94 10.60
N ARG A 186 7.34 9.28 10.93
CA ARG A 186 6.97 9.79 12.26
C ARG A 186 6.85 8.70 13.30
N VAL A 187 6.41 7.50 12.91
CA VAL A 187 6.14 6.39 13.83
C VAL A 187 7.34 5.49 14.02
N ALA A 188 8.18 5.29 12.99
CA ALA A 188 9.35 4.42 13.05
C ALA A 188 10.23 4.65 14.30
N PRO A 189 10.56 5.89 14.71
CA PRO A 189 11.35 6.13 15.92
C PRO A 189 10.70 5.61 17.20
N ARG A 190 9.35 5.60 17.26
CA ARG A 190 8.58 5.14 18.43
C ARG A 190 8.61 3.62 18.59
N ILE A 191 8.92 2.89 17.52
CA ILE A 191 9.03 1.42 17.51
C ILE A 191 10.49 0.95 17.44
N GLY A 192 11.45 1.84 17.73
CA GLY A 192 12.89 1.52 17.75
C GLY A 192 13.57 1.52 16.37
N LEU A 193 12.87 1.93 15.31
CA LEU A 193 13.43 2.07 13.97
C LEU A 193 13.90 3.50 13.69
N SER A 194 15.09 3.64 13.11
CA SER A 194 15.62 4.93 12.69
C SER A 194 16.31 4.80 11.34
N GLY A 195 16.22 5.85 10.53
CA GLY A 195 16.84 5.90 9.22
C GLY A 195 16.34 7.08 8.39
N GLU A 196 17.10 7.38 7.34
CA GLU A 196 16.75 8.34 6.31
C GLU A 196 15.74 7.75 5.30
N PRO A 197 14.86 8.56 4.69
CA PRO A 197 14.00 8.09 3.63
C PRO A 197 14.80 7.59 2.40
N PRO A 198 14.25 6.65 1.62
CA PRO A 198 14.88 6.20 0.39
C PRO A 198 15.02 7.35 -0.61
N ARG A 199 16.20 7.48 -1.22
CA ARG A 199 16.47 8.48 -2.28
C ARG A 199 16.17 7.89 -3.65
N ALA A 200 15.35 8.60 -4.44
CA ALA A 200 14.90 8.10 -5.74
C ALA A 200 16.08 7.89 -6.71
N GLU A 201 17.07 8.78 -6.73
CA GLU A 201 18.23 8.64 -7.63
C GLU A 201 19.04 7.38 -7.31
N LEU A 202 19.22 7.06 -6.02
CA LEU A 202 19.92 5.86 -5.60
C LEU A 202 19.09 4.60 -5.86
N CYS A 203 17.78 4.63 -5.57
CA CYS A 203 16.91 3.47 -5.79
C CYS A 203 16.85 3.04 -7.26
N ARG A 204 16.94 3.99 -8.21
CA ARG A 204 16.97 3.68 -9.66
C ARG A 204 18.29 3.05 -10.12
N ARG A 205 19.37 3.23 -9.36
CA ARG A 205 20.73 2.79 -9.71
C ARG A 205 21.14 1.52 -8.97
N PHE A 206 20.64 1.32 -7.76
CA PHE A 206 21.07 0.27 -6.86
C PHE A 206 19.87 -0.48 -6.28
N ASN A 207 19.99 -1.80 -6.18
CA ASN A 207 19.10 -2.59 -5.34
C ASN A 207 19.43 -2.36 -3.85
N CYS A 208 18.53 -2.75 -2.95
CA CYS A 208 18.71 -2.50 -1.52
C CYS A 208 19.91 -3.27 -0.91
N GLY A 209 20.37 -4.36 -1.53
CA GLY A 209 21.55 -5.11 -1.09
C GLY A 209 22.88 -4.42 -1.41
N THR A 210 22.95 -3.64 -2.48
CA THR A 210 24.19 -2.95 -2.94
C THR A 210 24.15 -1.43 -2.80
N CYS A 211 23.02 -0.86 -2.36
CA CYS A 211 22.85 0.57 -2.24
C CYS A 211 23.78 1.17 -1.16
N PRO A 212 24.52 2.26 -1.45
CA PRO A 212 25.38 2.90 -0.46
C PRO A 212 24.60 3.52 0.72
N LEU A 213 23.28 3.73 0.55
CA LEU A 213 22.40 4.20 1.62
C LEU A 213 21.84 3.04 2.47
N ALA A 214 22.02 1.77 2.10
CA ALA A 214 21.29 0.64 2.68
C ALA A 214 21.32 0.60 4.21
N ASN A 215 22.47 0.87 4.83
CA ASN A 215 22.64 0.81 6.28
C ASN A 215 21.98 1.97 7.05
N ARG A 216 21.59 3.04 6.37
CA ARG A 216 20.87 4.18 6.96
C ARG A 216 19.54 4.48 6.26
N CYS A 217 19.13 3.68 5.29
CA CYS A 217 17.87 3.82 4.55
C CYS A 217 16.75 3.12 5.32
N LEU A 218 15.75 3.87 5.78
CA LEU A 218 14.65 3.33 6.58
C LEU A 218 13.92 2.17 5.89
N ARG A 219 13.76 2.20 4.56
CA ARG A 219 13.13 1.09 3.81
C ARG A 219 13.95 -0.19 3.91
N ALA A 220 15.27 -0.10 3.70
CA ALA A 220 16.17 -1.25 3.74
C ALA A 220 16.34 -1.78 5.18
N ILE A 221 16.40 -0.87 6.15
CA ILE A 221 16.44 -1.23 7.57
C ILE A 221 15.14 -1.94 7.99
N ALA A 222 13.98 -1.42 7.59
CA ALA A 222 12.68 -2.02 7.90
C ALA A 222 12.58 -3.43 7.30
N GLU A 223 12.89 -3.62 6.02
CA GLU A 223 12.91 -4.94 5.39
C GLU A 223 13.84 -5.91 6.12
N ARG A 224 15.08 -5.50 6.40
CA ARG A 224 16.09 -6.36 7.03
C ARG A 224 15.78 -6.71 8.49
N ARG A 225 15.21 -5.76 9.25
CA ARG A 225 15.03 -5.91 10.71
C ARG A 225 13.61 -6.30 11.13
N LEU A 226 12.62 -6.17 10.24
CA LEU A 226 11.26 -6.64 10.50
C LEU A 226 10.90 -7.88 9.67
N GLY A 227 11.68 -8.20 8.64
CA GLY A 227 11.42 -9.34 7.76
C GLY A 227 10.02 -9.27 7.15
N ARG A 228 9.27 -10.37 7.27
CA ARG A 228 7.90 -10.47 6.72
C ARG A 228 6.88 -9.57 7.42
N LEU A 229 7.22 -8.96 8.57
CA LEU A 229 6.35 -7.98 9.23
C LEU A 229 6.49 -6.55 8.69
N ALA A 230 7.46 -6.26 7.81
CA ALA A 230 7.76 -4.89 7.41
C ALA A 230 6.55 -4.14 6.83
N GLY A 231 5.82 -4.74 5.89
CA GLY A 231 4.62 -4.16 5.28
C GLY A 231 3.46 -4.01 6.25
N TRP A 232 3.26 -4.97 7.16
CA TRP A 232 2.23 -4.90 8.20
C TRP A 232 2.54 -3.80 9.23
N VAL A 233 3.77 -3.72 9.71
CA VAL A 233 4.21 -2.66 10.64
C VAL A 233 4.06 -1.28 10.00
N GLN A 234 4.39 -1.14 8.71
CA GLN A 234 4.16 0.10 7.98
C GLN A 234 2.66 0.46 7.92
N THR A 235 1.79 -0.52 7.68
CA THR A 235 0.34 -0.36 7.65
C THR A 235 -0.22 0.04 9.02
N ALA A 236 0.18 -0.65 10.08
CA ALA A 236 -0.18 -0.33 11.47
C ALA A 236 0.32 1.07 11.87
N SER A 237 1.52 1.44 11.45
CA SER A 237 2.10 2.76 11.69
C SER A 237 1.27 3.89 11.05
N TYR A 238 0.74 3.66 9.84
CA TYR A 238 -0.17 4.63 9.21
C TYR A 238 -1.43 4.86 10.06
N LEU A 239 -2.06 3.78 10.55
CA LEU A 239 -3.25 3.86 11.40
C LEU A 239 -2.95 4.55 12.73
N LEU A 240 -1.85 4.20 13.36
CA LEU A 240 -1.41 4.78 14.63
C LEU A 240 -1.17 6.29 14.50
N ASP A 241 -0.48 6.73 13.45
CA ASP A 241 -0.25 8.16 13.21
C ASP A 241 -1.55 8.93 12.92
N LYS A 242 -2.55 8.26 12.36
CA LYS A 242 -3.90 8.82 12.16
C LYS A 242 -4.77 8.78 13.42
N GLY A 243 -4.29 8.20 14.51
CA GLY A 243 -5.06 8.01 15.74
C GLY A 243 -6.20 7.00 15.58
N ILE A 244 -6.09 6.07 14.62
CA ILE A 244 -7.13 5.09 14.31
C ILE A 244 -6.78 3.77 14.98
N THR A 245 -7.68 3.26 15.83
CA THR A 245 -7.54 1.96 16.50
C THR A 245 -8.77 1.10 16.25
N PRO A 246 -8.71 -0.23 16.45
CA PRO A 246 -9.90 -1.08 16.32
C PRO A 246 -11.07 -0.62 17.20
N ALA A 247 -10.78 -0.05 18.38
CA ALA A 247 -11.77 0.43 19.33
C ALA A 247 -12.53 1.69 18.86
N ASN A 248 -11.87 2.60 18.13
CA ASN A 248 -12.49 3.85 17.68
C ASN A 248 -12.94 3.85 16.22
N PHE A 249 -12.47 2.89 15.41
CA PHE A 249 -12.73 2.86 13.97
C PHE A 249 -14.22 2.83 13.62
N SER A 250 -15.03 2.03 14.33
CA SER A 250 -16.47 1.96 14.09
C SER A 250 -17.21 3.27 14.38
N ARG A 251 -16.65 4.17 15.20
CA ARG A 251 -17.25 5.49 15.53
C ARG A 251 -16.90 6.55 14.50
N MET A 252 -15.73 6.45 13.85
CA MET A 252 -15.31 7.38 12.79
C MET A 252 -16.10 7.24 11.48
N ARG A 253 -16.91 6.19 11.36
CA ARG A 253 -17.74 5.89 10.18
C ARG A 253 -19.19 6.38 10.30
N ARG A 254 -19.56 7.03 11.42
CA ARG A 254 -20.87 7.69 11.57
C ARG A 254 -20.81 9.11 11.05
#